data_AF-A0A2V9QBP3-F1
#
_entry.id   AF-A0A2V9QBP3-F1
#
_cell.length_a   1.000
_cell.length_b   1.000
_cell.length_c   1.000
_cell.angle_alpha   90.00
_cell.angle_beta   90.00
_cell.angle_gamma   90.00
#
_symmetry.space_group_name_H-M   'P 1'
#
loop_
_entity.id
_entity.type
_entity.pdbx_description
1 polymer ?
#
loop_
_entity_poly.entity_id
_entity_poly.type
_entity_poly.pdbx_seq_one_letter_code
_entity_poly.pdbx_strand_id
1 'polypeptide(L)'
;MHLAYAKDLTDFQWSILDALIPEPTPRRDGRGQPWKARRSVLDGILWVLRTGAPWADVPDRYPSYQTCHRRFQQWVRSGVMKGILEALALDLKARGALDVRVAFIDGSFAPAKRGVQESGKPKRGKGTKIMAVADRHGLPVAVCAESATPHEVKLAEATLSQIVVSDAPQNLIGDNAYDSDKLDSKLRSYGIEFIAPHRSTRKNRTQDRRRLRRYRRRWKIERLFAWLQNFRRLVVRYERYAENFLGMLHLGCCIILLRHL
;
A
#
# COMPACT_ATOMS: atom_id res chain seq x y z
N MET A 1 -15.34 15.39 23.58
CA MET A 1 -14.24 16.24 23.06
C MET A 1 -13.01 15.35 22.93
N HIS A 2 -12.57 15.05 21.71
CA HIS A 2 -11.36 14.24 21.48
C HIS A 2 -10.16 15.18 21.61
N LEU A 3 -9.25 14.93 22.57
CA LEU A 3 -8.02 15.71 22.67
C LEU A 3 -7.13 15.32 21.49
N ALA A 4 -7.10 16.17 20.46
CA ALA A 4 -6.32 15.93 19.26
C ALA A 4 -4.82 16.02 19.60
N TYR A 5 -4.10 14.90 19.47
CA TYR A 5 -2.63 14.92 19.58
C TYR A 5 -2.01 15.29 18.24
N ALA A 6 -0.79 15.84 18.27
CA ALA A 6 -0.10 16.39 17.09
C ALA A 6 0.08 15.43 15.88
N LYS A 7 -0.23 14.14 16.03
CA LYS A 7 -0.17 13.14 14.96
C LYS A 7 -1.46 12.33 14.78
N ASP A 8 -2.55 12.75 15.42
CA ASP A 8 -3.89 12.23 15.16
C ASP A 8 -4.49 12.90 13.92
N LEU A 9 -5.57 12.33 13.39
CA LEU A 9 -6.26 12.91 12.23
C LEU A 9 -6.83 14.29 12.57
N THR A 10 -6.69 15.24 11.64
CA THR A 10 -7.42 16.51 11.72
C THR A 10 -8.91 16.27 11.54
N ASP A 11 -9.76 17.23 11.96
CA ASP A 11 -11.20 17.13 11.77
C ASP A 11 -11.59 17.01 10.29
N PHE A 12 -10.86 17.72 9.41
CA PHE A 12 -11.03 17.63 7.97
C PHE A 12 -10.70 16.23 7.44
N GLN A 13 -9.52 15.69 7.78
CA GLN A 13 -9.13 14.34 7.35
C GLN A 13 -10.08 13.28 7.88
N TRP A 14 -10.52 13.43 9.14
CA TRP A 14 -11.53 12.56 9.72
C TRP A 14 -12.84 12.63 8.95
N SER A 15 -13.35 13.82 8.61
CA SER A 15 -14.62 13.95 7.88
C SER A 15 -14.64 13.19 6.55
N ILE A 16 -13.51 13.18 5.83
CA ILE A 16 -13.34 12.43 4.58
C ILE A 16 -13.37 10.92 4.85
N LEU A 17 -12.56 10.47 5.81
CA LEU A 17 -12.46 9.04 6.13
C LEU A 17 -13.75 8.48 6.75
N ASP A 18 -14.43 9.28 7.56
CA ASP A 18 -15.64 8.89 8.28
C ASP A 18 -16.75 8.48 7.32
N ALA A 19 -16.91 9.24 6.23
CA ALA A 19 -17.86 8.97 5.16
C ALA A 19 -17.55 7.67 4.38
N LEU A 20 -16.29 7.22 4.39
CA LEU A 20 -15.82 6.04 3.67
C LEU A 20 -15.78 4.78 4.55
N ILE A 21 -15.87 4.92 5.86
CA ILE A 21 -15.86 3.81 6.82
C ILE A 21 -17.31 3.39 7.09
N PRO A 22 -17.72 2.16 6.73
CA PRO A 22 -19.08 1.68 6.93
C PRO A 22 -19.51 1.78 8.39
N GLU A 23 -20.75 2.21 8.60
CA GLU A 23 -21.33 2.22 9.93
C GLU A 23 -21.43 0.80 10.49
N PRO A 24 -21.15 0.62 11.78
CA PRO A 24 -21.19 -0.68 12.38
C PRO A 24 -22.63 -1.17 12.49
N THR A 25 -22.89 -2.37 11.98
CA THR A 25 -24.22 -2.99 12.12
C THR A 25 -24.43 -3.36 13.60
N PRO A 26 -25.47 -2.83 14.26
CA PRO A 26 -25.80 -3.23 15.63
C PRO A 26 -26.12 -4.74 15.68
N ARG A 27 -25.86 -5.37 16.82
CA ARG A 27 -26.31 -6.75 17.02
C ARG A 27 -27.83 -6.79 17.11
N ARG A 28 -28.44 -7.80 16.49
CA ARG A 28 -29.90 -8.00 16.48
C ARG A 28 -30.50 -8.16 17.87
N ASP A 29 -29.73 -8.71 18.81
CA ASP A 29 -30.16 -8.94 20.20
C ASP A 29 -30.06 -7.68 21.09
N GLY A 30 -29.52 -6.57 20.58
CA GLY A 30 -29.29 -5.34 21.34
C GLY A 30 -28.27 -5.48 22.48
N ARG A 31 -27.59 -6.62 22.60
CA ARG A 31 -26.69 -6.91 23.73
C ARG A 31 -25.24 -6.57 23.41
N GLY A 32 -24.60 -5.86 24.33
CA GLY A 32 -23.17 -5.56 24.29
C GLY A 32 -22.87 -4.10 24.63
N GLN A 33 -21.59 -3.82 24.87
CA GLN A 33 -21.14 -2.47 25.14
C GLN A 33 -21.26 -1.59 23.88
N PRO A 34 -21.66 -0.31 24.02
CA PRO A 34 -21.66 0.65 22.93
C PRO A 34 -20.31 0.68 22.21
N TRP A 35 -20.38 0.87 20.89
CA TRP A 35 -19.18 0.93 20.07
C TRP A 35 -18.36 2.17 20.45
N LYS A 36 -17.04 1.98 20.62
CA LYS A 36 -16.14 3.12 20.78
C LYS A 36 -16.13 3.95 19.50
N ALA A 37 -15.93 5.27 19.63
CA ALA A 37 -15.91 6.20 18.51
C ALA A 37 -14.93 5.73 17.42
N ARG A 38 -15.40 5.69 16.17
CA ARG A 38 -14.64 5.18 15.01
C ARG A 38 -13.32 5.96 14.84
N ARG A 39 -13.34 7.27 15.07
CA ARG A 39 -12.15 8.14 15.06
C ARG A 39 -11.07 7.68 16.04
N SER A 40 -11.42 7.55 17.32
CA SER A 40 -10.46 7.19 18.36
C SER A 40 -9.88 5.79 18.15
N VAL A 41 -10.66 4.87 17.58
CA VAL A 41 -10.18 3.54 17.15
C VAL A 41 -9.15 3.69 16.02
N LEU A 42 -9.47 4.47 14.99
CA LEU A 42 -8.57 4.68 13.86
C LEU A 42 -7.28 5.41 14.27
N ASP A 43 -7.36 6.43 15.14
CA ASP A 43 -6.18 7.11 15.67
C ASP A 43 -5.27 6.14 16.46
N GLY A 44 -5.85 5.21 17.23
CA GLY A 44 -5.10 4.15 17.89
C GLY A 44 -4.38 3.21 16.90
N ILE A 45 -5.04 2.85 15.79
CA ILE A 45 -4.45 2.04 14.72
C ILE A 45 -3.33 2.82 14.01
N LEU A 46 -3.55 4.11 13.72
CA LEU A 46 -2.56 5.00 13.09
C LEU A 46 -1.35 5.22 13.99
N TRP A 47 -1.55 5.28 15.31
CA TRP A 47 -0.46 5.31 16.26
C TRP A 47 0.41 4.05 16.13
N VAL A 48 -0.18 2.86 16.09
CA VAL A 48 0.55 1.59 15.88
C VAL A 48 1.27 1.58 14.54
N LEU A 49 0.59 1.98 13.46
CA LEU A 49 1.18 2.06 12.11
C LEU A 49 2.44 2.93 12.10
N ARG A 50 2.37 4.09 12.75
CA ARG A 50 3.46 5.07 12.81
C ARG A 50 4.60 4.64 13.72
N THR A 51 4.30 4.18 14.94
CA THR A 51 5.34 3.87 15.94
C THR A 51 5.96 2.50 15.74
N GLY A 52 5.24 1.57 15.13
CA GLY A 52 5.62 0.17 15.02
C GLY A 52 5.43 -0.62 16.32
N ALA A 53 4.96 0.02 17.39
CA ALA A 53 4.86 -0.57 18.72
C ALA A 53 3.95 -1.80 18.74
N PRO A 54 4.20 -2.78 19.63
CA PRO A 54 3.26 -3.87 19.91
C PRO A 54 1.85 -3.34 20.15
N TRP A 55 0.84 -4.11 19.74
CA TRP A 55 -0.56 -3.74 20.00
C TRP A 55 -0.82 -3.55 21.50
N ALA A 56 -0.22 -4.38 22.36
CA ALA A 56 -0.38 -4.28 23.81
C ALA A 56 0.06 -2.93 24.40
N ASP A 57 0.91 -2.18 23.68
CA ASP A 57 1.47 -0.90 24.15
C ASP A 57 0.68 0.31 23.61
N VAL A 58 -0.49 0.09 23.00
CA VAL A 58 -1.38 1.18 22.59
C VAL A 58 -1.73 2.01 23.82
N PRO A 59 -1.46 3.33 23.83
CA PRO A 59 -1.69 4.18 25.00
C PRO A 59 -3.17 4.27 25.40
N ASP A 60 -3.42 4.41 26.71
CA ASP A 60 -4.77 4.42 27.30
C ASP A 60 -5.68 5.57 26.84
N ARG A 61 -5.12 6.59 26.18
CA ARG A 61 -5.91 7.65 25.53
C ARG A 61 -6.73 7.15 24.33
N TYR A 62 -6.35 6.02 23.75
CA TYR A 62 -7.10 5.34 22.70
C TYR A 62 -7.92 4.19 23.29
N PRO A 63 -8.93 3.68 22.58
CA PRO A 63 -9.59 2.43 22.97
C PRO A 63 -8.59 1.30 23.16
N SER A 64 -8.93 0.35 24.03
CA SER A 64 -8.08 -0.79 24.35
C SER A 64 -7.53 -1.48 23.10
N TYR A 65 -6.31 -2.03 23.19
CA TYR A 65 -5.68 -2.63 22.02
C TYR A 65 -6.52 -3.75 21.40
N GLN A 66 -7.26 -4.52 22.21
CA GLN A 66 -8.15 -5.58 21.70
C GLN A 66 -9.26 -4.99 20.83
N THR A 67 -9.78 -3.81 21.22
CA THR A 67 -10.80 -3.09 20.44
C THR A 67 -10.22 -2.59 19.14
N CYS A 68 -9.08 -1.89 19.18
CA CYS A 68 -8.39 -1.36 18.01
C CYS A 68 -8.00 -2.49 17.02
N HIS A 69 -7.36 -3.54 17.52
CA HIS A 69 -6.92 -4.66 16.70
C HIS A 69 -8.10 -5.43 16.08
N ARG A 70 -9.16 -5.72 16.87
CA ARG A 70 -10.35 -6.41 16.34
C ARG A 70 -11.04 -5.61 15.24
N ARG A 71 -11.14 -4.28 15.41
CA ARG A 71 -11.70 -3.38 14.40
C ARG A 71 -10.85 -3.32 13.15
N PHE A 72 -9.53 -3.18 13.32
CA PHE A 72 -8.59 -3.25 12.22
C PHE A 72 -8.77 -4.53 11.39
N GLN A 73 -8.79 -5.70 12.04
CA GLN A 73 -9.00 -6.98 11.35
C GLN A 73 -10.37 -7.09 10.67
N GLN A 74 -11.41 -6.49 11.23
CA GLN A 74 -12.73 -6.44 10.59
C GLN A 74 -12.67 -5.61 9.30
N TRP A 75 -12.12 -4.39 9.37
CA TRP A 75 -11.99 -3.49 8.22
C TRP A 75 -11.07 -4.04 7.13
N VAL A 76 -10.02 -4.76 7.51
CA VAL A 76 -9.14 -5.46 6.56
C VAL A 76 -9.93 -6.54 5.82
N ARG A 77 -10.63 -7.42 6.54
CA ARG A 77 -11.39 -8.53 5.94
C ARG A 77 -12.57 -8.06 5.08
N SER A 78 -13.19 -6.94 5.44
CA SER A 78 -14.28 -6.33 4.65
C SER A 78 -13.78 -5.43 3.53
N GLY A 79 -12.47 -5.32 3.29
CA GLY A 79 -11.91 -4.54 2.19
C GLY A 79 -11.94 -3.01 2.39
N VAL A 80 -12.32 -2.51 3.57
CA VAL A 80 -12.49 -1.08 3.85
C VAL A 80 -11.21 -0.29 3.59
N MET A 81 -10.05 -0.83 3.96
CA MET A 81 -8.78 -0.14 3.73
C MET A 81 -8.47 0.06 2.24
N LYS A 82 -8.82 -0.92 1.40
CA LYS A 82 -8.64 -0.84 -0.05
C LYS A 82 -9.68 0.11 -0.67
N GLY A 83 -10.93 0.04 -0.21
CA GLY A 83 -12.00 0.94 -0.64
C GLY A 83 -11.71 2.42 -0.32
N ILE A 84 -11.14 2.71 0.85
CA ILE A 84 -10.67 4.07 1.18
C ILE A 84 -9.56 4.49 0.20
N LEU A 85 -8.56 3.65 -0.05
CA LEU A 85 -7.48 3.96 -0.99
C LEU A 85 -8.03 4.28 -2.39
N GLU A 86 -8.99 3.50 -2.88
CA GLU A 86 -9.69 3.73 -4.14
C GLU A 86 -10.42 5.07 -4.16
N ALA A 87 -11.25 5.36 -3.16
CA ALA A 87 -12.01 6.60 -3.09
C ALA A 87 -11.08 7.84 -3.07
N LEU A 88 -10.00 7.79 -2.27
CA LEU A 88 -9.04 8.89 -2.19
C LEU A 88 -8.29 9.10 -3.51
N ALA A 89 -7.89 8.01 -4.18
CA ALA A 89 -7.20 8.10 -5.47
C ALA A 89 -8.12 8.64 -6.56
N LEU A 90 -9.40 8.27 -6.58
CA LEU A 90 -10.39 8.78 -7.51
C LEU A 90 -10.66 10.28 -7.29
N ASP A 91 -10.77 10.74 -6.04
CA ASP A 91 -10.93 12.17 -5.73
C ASP A 91 -9.70 12.98 -6.18
N LEU A 92 -8.49 12.51 -5.89
CA LEU A 92 -7.25 13.16 -6.36
C LEU A 92 -7.14 13.18 -7.89
N LYS A 93 -7.60 12.12 -8.56
CA LYS A 93 -7.65 12.08 -10.03
C LYS A 93 -8.65 13.11 -10.57
N ALA A 94 -9.84 13.20 -9.99
CA ALA A 94 -10.86 14.19 -10.38
C ALA A 94 -10.36 15.63 -10.20
N ARG A 95 -9.53 15.88 -9.18
CA ARG A 95 -8.85 17.17 -8.94
C ARG A 95 -7.63 17.42 -9.83
N GLY A 96 -7.23 16.45 -10.66
CA GLY A 96 -6.03 16.53 -11.50
C GLY A 96 -4.70 16.39 -10.74
N ALA A 97 -4.73 15.98 -9.46
CA ALA A 97 -3.55 15.79 -8.62
C ALA A 97 -2.89 14.41 -8.82
N LEU A 98 -3.64 13.43 -9.34
CA LEU A 98 -3.18 12.07 -9.63
C LEU A 98 -3.25 11.77 -11.13
N ASP A 99 -2.13 11.35 -11.72
CA ASP A 99 -1.97 11.12 -13.16
C ASP A 99 -1.25 9.79 -13.41
N VAL A 100 -1.99 8.75 -13.77
CA VAL A 100 -1.45 7.41 -14.01
C VAL A 100 -0.89 7.19 -15.41
N ARG A 101 -0.96 8.16 -16.34
CA ARG A 101 -0.44 7.98 -17.71
C ARG A 101 1.01 7.52 -17.72
N VAL A 102 1.80 8.00 -16.76
CA VAL A 102 3.13 7.49 -16.45
C VAL A 102 3.12 6.95 -15.03
N ALA A 103 3.44 5.67 -14.87
CA ALA A 103 3.54 5.02 -13.58
C ALA A 103 4.93 4.41 -13.36
N PHE A 104 5.27 4.18 -12.10
CA PHE A 104 6.54 3.60 -11.67
C PHE A 104 6.25 2.39 -10.79
N ILE A 105 6.89 1.26 -11.09
CA ILE A 105 6.77 0.04 -10.30
C ILE A 105 8.10 -0.34 -9.67
N ASP A 106 8.04 -0.72 -8.40
CA ASP A 106 9.19 -1.28 -7.72
C ASP A 106 8.78 -2.18 -6.56
N GLY A 107 9.74 -2.98 -6.10
CA GLY A 107 9.56 -3.91 -5.00
C GLY A 107 10.46 -3.58 -3.82
N SER A 108 9.94 -3.77 -2.61
CA SER A 108 10.68 -3.70 -1.36
C SER A 108 10.50 -4.99 -0.55
N PHE A 109 11.30 -5.17 0.49
CA PHE A 109 11.26 -6.37 1.33
C PHE A 109 11.13 -5.99 2.80
N ALA A 110 10.10 -6.52 3.45
CA ALA A 110 9.91 -6.42 4.89
C ALA A 110 10.26 -7.77 5.54
N PRO A 111 11.29 -7.85 6.40
CA PRO A 111 11.57 -9.07 7.15
C PRO A 111 10.39 -9.41 8.07
N ALA A 112 10.12 -10.70 8.27
CA ALA A 112 9.04 -11.16 9.15
C ALA A 112 9.60 -11.71 10.46
N LYS A 113 9.06 -11.27 11.60
CA LYS A 113 9.54 -11.67 12.94
C LYS A 113 8.67 -12.71 13.64
N ARG A 114 7.40 -12.87 13.24
CA ARG A 114 6.49 -13.91 13.79
C ARG A 114 6.26 -14.97 12.74
N GLY A 115 6.62 -16.23 13.06
CA GLY A 115 6.59 -17.38 12.15
C GLY A 115 5.49 -17.30 11.08
N VAL A 116 5.90 -16.97 9.85
CA VAL A 116 4.99 -16.83 8.72
C VAL A 116 4.41 -18.20 8.41
N GLN A 117 3.08 -18.31 8.29
CA GLN A 117 2.37 -19.58 8.08
C GLN A 117 2.70 -20.25 6.73
N GLU A 118 3.34 -19.55 5.81
CA GLU A 118 3.83 -20.09 4.55
C GLU A 118 5.24 -19.55 4.28
N SER A 119 6.22 -20.41 4.10
CA SER A 119 7.54 -19.97 3.60
C SER A 119 8.16 -21.02 2.68
N GLY A 120 8.18 -20.72 1.38
CA GLY A 120 9.34 -21.03 0.56
C GLY A 120 10.54 -20.20 1.02
N LYS A 121 11.77 -20.68 0.82
CA LYS A 121 13.00 -19.98 1.19
C LYS A 121 13.37 -18.91 0.15
N PRO A 122 13.23 -17.60 0.40
CA PRO A 122 13.91 -16.59 -0.42
C PRO A 122 15.39 -16.42 -0.03
N LYS A 123 16.19 -15.92 -0.97
CA LYS A 123 17.61 -15.56 -0.78
C LYS A 123 17.90 -14.54 0.34
N ARG A 124 16.89 -13.80 0.84
CA ARG A 124 17.03 -12.74 1.89
C ARG A 124 16.42 -13.11 3.27
N GLY A 125 15.98 -14.36 3.47
CA GLY A 125 15.38 -14.82 4.74
C GLY A 125 13.84 -14.68 4.81
N LYS A 126 13.19 -15.20 5.86
CA LYS A 126 11.72 -15.18 5.98
C LYS A 126 11.19 -13.73 6.00
N GLY A 127 10.31 -13.40 5.07
CA GLY A 127 9.76 -12.05 4.95
C GLY A 127 8.67 -11.93 3.90
N THR A 128 8.22 -10.69 3.71
CA THR A 128 7.16 -10.33 2.77
C THR A 128 7.70 -9.37 1.74
N LYS A 129 7.43 -9.71 0.47
CA LYS A 129 7.73 -8.83 -0.64
C LYS A 129 6.60 -7.86 -0.82
N ILE A 130 6.93 -6.58 -0.79
CA ILE A 130 5.99 -5.49 -1.02
C ILE A 130 6.23 -5.03 -2.45
N MET A 131 5.16 -4.89 -3.21
CA MET A 131 5.19 -4.31 -4.55
C MET A 131 4.30 -3.10 -4.56
N ALA A 132 4.73 -2.02 -5.17
CA ALA A 132 3.92 -0.81 -5.25
C ALA A 132 4.02 -0.18 -6.64
N VAL A 133 2.94 0.49 -7.03
CA VAL A 133 2.89 1.35 -8.21
C VAL A 133 2.63 2.77 -7.75
N ALA A 134 3.46 3.70 -8.21
CA ALA A 134 3.29 5.13 -8.02
C ALA A 134 2.89 5.79 -9.33
N ASP A 135 2.03 6.79 -9.27
CA ASP A 135 1.64 7.61 -10.42
C ASP A 135 2.77 8.55 -10.89
N ARG A 136 2.47 9.44 -11.84
CA ARG A 136 3.42 10.41 -12.37
C ARG A 136 3.96 11.35 -11.29
N HIS A 137 3.23 11.61 -10.21
CA HIS A 137 3.63 12.49 -9.11
C HIS A 137 4.29 11.73 -7.95
N GLY A 138 4.29 10.40 -7.99
CA GLY A 138 4.83 9.53 -6.93
C GLY A 138 3.81 9.17 -5.86
N LEU A 139 2.51 9.35 -6.14
CA LEU A 139 1.40 8.98 -5.27
C LEU A 139 1.07 7.49 -5.45
N PRO A 140 0.77 6.76 -4.36
CA PRO A 140 0.44 5.34 -4.44
C PRO A 140 -0.86 5.11 -5.21
N VAL A 141 -0.82 4.22 -6.19
CA VAL A 141 -2.01 3.77 -6.95
C VAL A 141 -2.20 2.27 -6.90
N ALA A 142 -1.22 1.50 -6.45
CA ALA A 142 -1.38 0.08 -6.15
C ALA A 142 -0.35 -0.35 -5.10
N VAL A 143 -0.72 -1.30 -4.24
CA VAL A 143 0.22 -2.01 -3.36
C VAL A 143 -0.21 -3.46 -3.19
N CYS A 144 0.77 -4.36 -3.23
CA CYS A 144 0.60 -5.79 -2.98
C CYS A 144 1.64 -6.27 -1.96
N ALA A 145 1.30 -7.34 -1.24
CA ALA A 145 2.20 -7.99 -0.30
C ALA A 145 2.09 -9.51 -0.45
N GLU A 146 3.18 -10.17 -0.83
CA GLU A 146 3.22 -11.63 -1.00
C GLU A 146 4.34 -12.30 -0.17
N SER A 147 4.07 -13.53 0.25
CA SER A 147 5.07 -14.42 0.85
C SER A 147 6.17 -14.69 -0.17
N ALA A 148 7.43 -14.67 0.25
CA ALA A 148 8.62 -14.44 -0.58
C ALA A 148 9.03 -15.56 -1.57
N THR A 149 8.10 -16.07 -2.38
CA THR A 149 8.33 -17.15 -3.35
C THR A 149 8.17 -16.73 -4.83
N PRO A 150 7.21 -15.87 -5.24
CA PRO A 150 7.00 -15.61 -6.65
C PRO A 150 8.09 -14.74 -7.29
N HIS A 151 8.35 -15.00 -8.57
CA HIS A 151 9.19 -14.15 -9.41
C HIS A 151 8.59 -12.75 -9.54
N GLU A 152 9.44 -11.71 -9.53
CA GLU A 152 9.06 -10.30 -9.64
C GLU A 152 8.15 -9.98 -10.82
N VAL A 153 8.30 -10.70 -11.93
CA VAL A 153 7.48 -10.54 -13.13
C VAL A 153 6.01 -10.89 -12.86
N LYS A 154 5.72 -12.01 -12.17
CA LYS A 154 4.35 -12.38 -11.81
C LYS A 154 3.74 -11.38 -10.84
N LEU A 155 4.56 -10.91 -9.90
CA LEU A 155 4.17 -9.89 -8.95
C LEU A 155 3.89 -8.55 -9.60
N ALA A 156 4.59 -8.19 -10.68
CA ALA A 156 4.32 -6.96 -11.42
C ALA A 156 2.90 -6.98 -12.02
N GLU A 157 2.53 -8.06 -12.71
CA GLU A 157 1.18 -8.23 -13.26
C GLU A 157 0.11 -8.19 -12.15
N ALA A 158 0.32 -8.93 -11.06
CA ALA A 158 -0.58 -8.94 -9.92
C ALA A 158 -0.71 -7.57 -9.25
N THR A 159 0.35 -6.74 -9.26
CA THR A 159 0.29 -5.39 -8.68
C THR A 159 -0.44 -4.42 -9.60
N LEU A 160 -0.27 -4.55 -10.93
CA LEU A 160 -1.00 -3.73 -11.89
C LEU A 160 -2.51 -3.99 -11.87
N SER A 161 -2.94 -5.22 -11.59
CA SER A 161 -4.37 -5.52 -11.42
C SER A 161 -4.97 -4.92 -10.14
N GLN A 162 -4.15 -4.43 -9.21
CA GLN A 162 -4.58 -3.71 -8.02
C GLN A 162 -4.57 -2.18 -8.19
N ILE A 163 -4.35 -1.65 -9.39
CA ILE A 163 -4.45 -0.21 -9.61
C ILE A 163 -5.85 0.27 -9.23
N VAL A 164 -5.91 1.26 -8.36
CA VAL A 164 -7.15 1.72 -7.72
C VAL A 164 -7.93 2.76 -8.54
N VAL A 165 -7.48 3.02 -9.77
CA VAL A 165 -8.16 3.86 -10.76
C VAL A 165 -8.39 3.06 -12.03
N SER A 166 -9.42 3.41 -12.80
CA SER A 166 -9.82 2.68 -14.01
C SER A 166 -8.80 2.71 -15.15
N ASP A 167 -7.93 3.72 -15.19
CA ASP A 167 -7.03 3.92 -16.32
C ASP A 167 -5.76 3.09 -16.14
N ALA A 168 -5.39 2.36 -17.19
CA ALA A 168 -4.08 1.73 -17.26
C ALA A 168 -2.99 2.78 -17.57
N PRO A 169 -1.77 2.60 -17.04
CA PRO A 169 -0.66 3.47 -17.39
C PRO A 169 -0.26 3.28 -18.86
N GLN A 170 -0.03 4.37 -19.59
CA GLN A 170 0.54 4.29 -20.95
C GLN A 170 2.00 3.86 -20.89
N ASN A 171 2.71 4.33 -19.86
CA ASN A 171 4.10 4.02 -19.62
C ASN A 171 4.30 3.52 -18.20
N LEU A 172 4.85 2.31 -18.07
CA LEU A 172 5.23 1.74 -16.80
C LEU A 172 6.76 1.67 -16.71
N ILE A 173 7.33 2.30 -15.69
CA ILE A 173 8.78 2.41 -15.52
C ILE A 173 9.22 1.53 -14.36
N GLY A 174 10.12 0.59 -14.61
CA GLY A 174 10.61 -0.37 -13.61
C GLY A 174 12.12 -0.57 -13.68
N ASP A 175 12.65 -1.41 -12.78
CA ASP A 175 14.07 -1.78 -12.75
C ASP A 175 14.41 -2.84 -13.80
N ASN A 176 15.71 -3.02 -14.07
CA ASN A 176 16.22 -4.14 -14.86
C ASN A 176 15.85 -5.51 -14.28
N ALA A 177 15.46 -5.58 -13.01
CA ALA A 177 14.99 -6.81 -12.41
C ALA A 177 13.70 -7.32 -13.09
N TYR A 178 12.97 -6.44 -13.78
CA TYR A 178 11.79 -6.76 -14.59
C TYR A 178 12.10 -6.96 -16.08
N ASP A 179 13.36 -6.90 -16.50
CA ASP A 179 13.79 -7.09 -17.90
C ASP A 179 13.40 -8.48 -18.42
N SER A 180 12.26 -8.57 -19.12
CA SER A 180 11.66 -9.83 -19.58
C SER A 180 10.80 -9.61 -20.82
N ASP A 181 11.12 -10.30 -21.92
CA ASP A 181 10.35 -10.24 -23.17
C ASP A 181 8.90 -10.70 -23.00
N LYS A 182 8.67 -11.66 -22.10
CA LYS A 182 7.33 -12.15 -21.77
C LYS A 182 6.50 -11.06 -21.08
N LEU A 183 7.10 -10.35 -20.12
CA LEU A 183 6.45 -9.23 -19.44
C LEU A 183 6.18 -8.09 -20.42
N ASP A 184 7.17 -7.72 -21.23
CA ASP A 184 7.03 -6.67 -22.24
C ASP A 184 5.89 -6.97 -23.22
N SER A 185 5.83 -8.20 -23.75
CA SER A 185 4.78 -8.62 -24.68
C SER A 185 3.40 -8.61 -24.02
N LYS A 186 3.33 -9.06 -22.77
CA LYS A 186 2.08 -9.08 -22.00
C LYS A 186 1.58 -7.66 -21.71
N LEU A 187 2.44 -6.76 -21.25
CA LEU A 187 2.08 -5.36 -20.99
C LEU A 187 1.67 -4.62 -22.27
N ARG A 188 2.34 -4.89 -23.39
CA ARG A 188 1.94 -4.36 -24.70
C ARG A 188 0.53 -4.79 -25.11
N SER A 189 0.09 -6.01 -24.76
CA SER A 189 -1.28 -6.46 -25.03
C SER A 189 -2.34 -5.64 -24.27
N TYR A 190 -1.95 -4.98 -23.17
CA TYR A 190 -2.79 -4.03 -22.42
C TYR A 190 -2.58 -2.57 -22.86
N GLY A 191 -1.82 -2.32 -23.93
CA GLY A 191 -1.46 -0.96 -24.37
C GLY A 191 -0.42 -0.27 -23.48
N ILE A 192 0.23 -1.01 -22.57
CA ILE A 192 1.21 -0.48 -21.62
C ILE A 192 2.61 -0.65 -22.20
N GLU A 193 3.33 0.45 -22.37
CA GLU A 193 4.76 0.41 -22.70
C GLU A 193 5.60 0.30 -21.44
N PHE A 194 6.28 -0.84 -21.26
CA PHE A 194 7.24 -1.02 -20.19
C PHE A 194 8.61 -0.43 -20.54
N ILE A 195 9.18 0.34 -19.61
CA ILE A 195 10.47 1.02 -19.75
C ILE A 195 11.34 0.64 -18.56
N ALA A 196 12.37 -0.16 -18.80
CA ALA A 196 13.31 -0.60 -17.78
C ALA A 196 14.68 -0.88 -18.41
N PRO A 197 15.80 -0.46 -17.79
CA PRO A 197 17.12 -0.76 -18.31
C PRO A 197 17.29 -2.26 -18.52
N HIS A 198 17.95 -2.65 -19.60
CA HIS A 198 18.31 -4.06 -19.79
C HIS A 198 19.34 -4.52 -18.76
N ARG A 199 19.24 -5.78 -18.34
CA ARG A 199 20.26 -6.43 -17.54
C ARG A 199 21.57 -6.50 -18.34
N SER A 200 22.70 -6.45 -17.64
CA SER A 200 24.03 -6.54 -18.26
C SER A 200 24.24 -7.82 -19.06
N THR A 201 23.53 -8.89 -18.73
CA THR A 201 23.61 -10.20 -19.39
C THR A 201 22.73 -10.33 -20.64
N ARG A 202 21.93 -9.30 -20.99
CA ARG A 202 21.00 -9.38 -22.11
C ARG A 202 21.73 -9.29 -23.44
N LYS A 203 21.60 -10.35 -24.26
CA LYS A 203 22.25 -10.45 -25.58
C LYS A 203 21.65 -9.48 -26.62
N ASN A 204 20.31 -9.39 -26.66
CA ASN A 204 19.59 -8.55 -27.63
C ASN A 204 19.00 -7.32 -26.94
N ARG A 205 19.61 -6.15 -27.15
CA ARG A 205 19.15 -4.88 -26.59
C ARG A 205 18.08 -4.29 -27.51
N THR A 206 16.85 -4.18 -27.02
CA THR A 206 15.67 -3.81 -27.82
C THR A 206 15.13 -2.41 -27.49
N GLN A 207 15.60 -1.78 -26.41
CA GLN A 207 15.08 -0.46 -26.01
C GLN A 207 15.83 0.73 -26.63
N ASP A 208 15.04 1.69 -27.13
CA ASP A 208 15.50 3.01 -27.52
C ASP A 208 16.04 3.79 -26.30
N ARG A 209 17.31 4.23 -26.40
CA ARG A 209 18.00 5.02 -25.36
C ARG A 209 17.32 6.36 -25.07
N ARG A 210 16.53 6.93 -26.00
CA ARG A 210 15.76 8.16 -25.76
C ARG A 210 14.64 7.90 -24.75
N ARG A 211 13.94 6.77 -24.88
CA ARG A 211 12.85 6.37 -23.97
C ARG A 211 13.37 6.06 -22.57
N LEU A 212 14.56 5.48 -22.47
CA LEU A 212 15.28 5.24 -21.20
C LEU A 212 15.54 6.50 -20.38
N ARG A 213 15.51 7.72 -20.96
CA ARG A 213 15.59 8.96 -20.16
C ARG A 213 14.49 9.07 -19.11
N ARG A 214 13.33 8.42 -19.33
CA ARG A 214 12.21 8.37 -18.37
C ARG A 214 12.56 7.58 -17.10
N TYR A 215 13.49 6.63 -17.18
CA TYR A 215 14.03 5.90 -16.03
C TYR A 215 14.66 6.82 -14.98
N ARG A 216 15.20 7.99 -15.38
CA ARG A 216 15.73 9.01 -14.45
C ARG A 216 14.70 9.53 -13.45
N ARG A 217 13.41 9.29 -13.67
CA ARG A 217 12.31 9.67 -12.77
C ARG A 217 11.91 8.56 -11.79
N ARG A 218 12.58 7.40 -11.81
CA ARG A 218 12.34 6.26 -10.92
C ARG A 218 12.45 6.62 -9.44
N TRP A 219 13.20 7.66 -9.08
CA TRP A 219 13.25 8.18 -7.71
C TRP A 219 11.86 8.46 -7.10
N LYS A 220 10.81 8.62 -7.91
CA LYS A 220 9.42 8.80 -7.43
C LYS A 220 8.87 7.57 -6.71
N ILE A 221 9.11 6.36 -7.22
CA ILE A 221 8.68 5.13 -6.52
C ILE A 221 9.60 4.84 -5.32
N GLU A 222 10.89 5.17 -5.43
CA GLU A 222 11.82 5.07 -4.29
C GLU A 222 11.40 6.02 -3.15
N ARG A 223 10.96 7.23 -3.49
CA ARG A 223 10.38 8.18 -2.53
C ARG A 223 9.09 7.66 -1.91
N LEU A 224 8.21 7.03 -2.68
CA LEU A 224 7.01 6.38 -2.12
C LEU A 224 7.41 5.32 -1.08
N PHE A 225 8.40 4.47 -1.38
CA PHE A 225 8.90 3.50 -0.40
C PHE A 225 9.52 4.17 0.83
N ALA A 226 10.26 5.27 0.67
CA ALA A 226 10.78 6.04 1.80
C ALA A 226 9.63 6.61 2.67
N TRP A 227 8.56 7.11 2.07
CA TRP A 227 7.37 7.56 2.80
C TRP A 227 6.66 6.42 3.52
N LEU A 228 6.54 5.24 2.89
CA LEU A 228 5.98 4.06 3.53
C LEU A 228 6.84 3.58 4.71
N GLN A 229 8.18 3.64 4.58
CA GLN A 229 9.11 3.25 5.65
C GLN A 229 9.11 4.21 6.84
N ASN A 230 8.62 5.45 6.69
CA ASN A 230 8.36 6.34 7.84
C ASN A 230 7.26 5.80 8.77
N PHE A 231 6.38 4.93 8.28
CA PHE A 231 5.49 4.14 9.13
C PHE A 231 6.27 2.92 9.62
N ARG A 232 6.79 3.00 10.85
CA ARG A 232 7.69 1.96 11.39
C ARG A 232 7.08 0.57 11.39
N ARG A 233 5.75 0.44 11.44
CA ARG A 233 5.05 -0.85 11.35
C ARG A 233 5.18 -1.54 9.99
N LEU A 234 5.54 -0.81 8.94
CA LEU A 234 5.71 -1.34 7.57
C LEU A 234 7.14 -1.79 7.29
N VAL A 235 8.13 -1.33 8.07
CA VAL A 235 9.55 -1.69 7.90
C VAL A 235 9.79 -3.16 8.21
N VAL A 236 9.11 -3.69 9.24
CA VAL A 236 9.19 -5.09 9.66
C VAL A 236 7.78 -5.63 9.75
N ARG A 237 7.52 -6.80 9.17
CA ARG A 237 6.23 -7.48 9.32
C ARG A 237 6.15 -8.13 10.70
N TYR A 238 5.39 -7.50 11.59
CA TYR A 238 4.97 -8.06 12.88
C TYR A 238 3.66 -8.83 12.81
N GLU A 239 2.84 -8.57 11.78
CA GLU A 239 1.52 -9.18 11.64
C GLU A 239 1.64 -10.67 11.27
N ARG A 240 0.93 -11.52 12.01
CA ARG A 240 0.87 -12.95 11.76
C ARG A 240 0.24 -13.24 10.40
N TYR A 241 -0.91 -12.63 10.11
CA TYR A 241 -1.66 -12.79 8.87
C TYR A 241 -1.18 -11.82 7.78
N ALA A 242 -1.06 -12.29 6.55
CA ALA A 242 -0.59 -11.48 5.41
C ALA A 242 -1.59 -10.37 5.07
N GLU A 243 -2.89 -10.66 5.14
CA GLU A 243 -3.99 -9.69 4.97
C GLU A 243 -3.88 -8.50 5.91
N ASN A 244 -3.53 -8.72 7.19
CA ASN A 244 -3.33 -7.65 8.15
C ASN A 244 -2.14 -6.76 7.77
N PHE A 245 -1.06 -7.35 7.25
CA PHE A 245 0.08 -6.57 6.80
C PHE A 245 -0.26 -5.74 5.55
N LEU A 246 -0.98 -6.33 4.60
CA LEU A 246 -1.53 -5.60 3.44
C LEU A 246 -2.50 -4.49 3.86
N GLY A 247 -3.31 -4.72 4.89
CA GLY A 247 -4.16 -3.72 5.51
C GLY A 247 -3.40 -2.51 6.04
N MET A 248 -2.26 -2.74 6.71
CA MET A 248 -1.38 -1.65 7.16
C MET A 248 -0.77 -0.89 5.98
N LEU A 249 -0.41 -1.59 4.89
CA LEU A 249 0.11 -0.97 3.67
C LEU A 249 -0.94 -0.07 3.00
N HIS A 250 -2.17 -0.56 2.83
CA HIS A 250 -3.28 0.24 2.32
C HIS A 250 -3.50 1.48 3.19
N LEU A 251 -3.51 1.33 4.53
CA LEU A 251 -3.68 2.46 5.44
C LEU A 251 -2.54 3.48 5.31
N GLY A 252 -1.29 3.02 5.20
CA GLY A 252 -0.13 3.89 4.93
C GLY A 252 -0.29 4.67 3.63
N CYS A 253 -0.76 4.02 2.56
CA CYS A 253 -1.06 4.67 1.29
C CYS A 253 -2.19 5.71 1.42
N CYS A 254 -3.26 5.39 2.15
CA CYS A 254 -4.36 6.34 2.42
C CYS A 254 -3.85 7.62 3.10
N ILE A 255 -2.99 7.47 4.12
CA ILE A 255 -2.42 8.62 4.85
C ILE A 255 -1.47 9.44 3.96
N ILE A 256 -0.80 8.82 2.99
CA ILE A 256 -0.03 9.55 1.98
C ILE A 256 -1.00 10.37 1.10
N LEU A 257 -2.04 9.76 0.53
CA LEU A 257 -3.00 10.44 -0.34
C LEU A 257 -3.75 11.59 0.37
N LEU A 258 -4.17 11.38 1.62
CA LEU A 258 -4.87 12.41 2.43
C LEU A 258 -4.07 13.71 2.62
N ARG A 259 -2.74 13.69 2.47
CA ARG A 259 -1.90 14.90 2.56
C ARG A 259 -1.90 15.72 1.27
N HIS A 260 -2.51 15.21 0.21
CA HIS A 260 -2.58 15.85 -1.10
C HIS A 260 -3.99 16.31 -1.47
N LEU A 261 -4.94 16.21 -0.54
CA LEU A 261 -6.33 16.67 -0.67
C LEU A 261 -6.50 18.13 -0.25
#